data_AF-A0A1Y5MVM7-F1
#
_entry.id   AF-A0A1Y5MVM7-F1
#
_cell.length_a   1.000
_cell.length_b   1.000
_cell.length_c   1.000
_cell.angle_alpha   90.00
_cell.angle_beta   90.00
_cell.angle_gamma   90.00
#
_symmetry.space_group_name_H-M   'P 1'
#
loop_
_entity.id
_entity.type
_entity.pdbx_description
1 polymer ?
#
loop_
_entity_poly.entity_id
_entity_poly.type
_entity_poly.pdbx_seq_one_letter_code
_entity_poly.pdbx_strand_id
1 'polypeptide(L)' 'MSCYDLGILYEKGQGVGRDYHIAKELFGKACDLGLQPGCDFYKKLNEKGFYYSKNNLASSNKFRAT' A
#
# COMPACT_ATOMS: atom_id res chain seq x y z
N MET A 1 9.45 -9.73 14.35
CA MET A 1 9.16 -8.65 13.38
C MET A 1 7.66 -8.55 13.22
N SER A 2 7.09 -7.34 13.32
CA SER A 2 5.65 -7.17 13.16
C SER A 2 5.26 -7.20 11.68
N CYS A 3 4.04 -7.64 11.35
CA CYS A 3 3.52 -7.56 9.98
C CYS A 3 3.51 -6.12 9.46
N TYR A 4 3.29 -5.15 10.36
CA TYR A 4 3.36 -3.73 10.04
C TYR A 4 4.75 -3.30 9.57
N ASP A 5 5.81 -3.65 10.31
CA ASP A 5 7.18 -3.27 9.95
C ASP A 5 7.59 -3.90 8.61
N LEU A 6 7.26 -5.17 8.41
CA LEU A 6 7.52 -5.84 7.13
C LEU A 6 6.74 -5.19 5.99
N GLY A 7 5.49 -4.78 6.24
CA GLY A 7 4.68 -4.03 5.30
C GLY A 7 5.35 -2.71 4.88
N ILE A 8 5.98 -2.00 5.83
CA ILE A 8 6.75 -0.78 5.55
C ILE A 8 8.00 -1.07 4.71
N LEU A 9 8.70 -2.18 4.95
CA LEU A 9 9.87 -2.56 4.15
C LEU A 9 9.49 -2.82 2.70
N TYR A 10 8.39 -3.55 2.46
CA TYR A 10 7.86 -3.78 1.11
C TYR A 10 7.29 -2.52 0.46
N GLU A 11 6.69 -1.62 1.25
CA GLU A 11 6.20 -0.32 0.76
C GLU A 11 7.34 0.60 0.32
N LYS A 12 8.46 0.59 1.05
CA LYS A 12 9.63 1.44 0.75
C LYS A 12 10.66 0.78 -0.15
N GLY A 13 10.65 -0.54 -0.30
CA GLY A 13 11.70 -1.30 -0.96
C GLY A 13 13.02 -1.30 -0.19
N GLN A 14 12.98 -1.34 1.15
CA GLN A 14 14.16 -1.30 2.00
C GLN A 14 14.67 -2.70 2.28
N GLY A 15 15.79 -3.10 1.64
CA GLY A 15 16.36 -4.44 1.78
C GLY A 15 15.54 -5.55 1.10
N VAL A 16 14.37 -5.23 0.56
CA VAL A 16 13.51 -6.08 -0.25
C VAL A 16 13.07 -5.33 -1.51
N GLY A 17 12.65 -6.05 -2.53
CA GLY A 17 11.98 -5.44 -3.68
C GLY A 17 10.71 -4.73 -3.24
N ARG A 18 10.50 -3.50 -3.74
CA ARG A 18 9.29 -2.74 -3.44
C ARG A 18 8.07 -3.43 -4.06
N ASP A 19 7.10 -3.81 -3.24
CA ASP A 19 5.89 -4.51 -3.67
C ASP A 19 4.70 -4.06 -2.82
N TYR A 20 3.76 -3.37 -3.46
CA TYR A 20 2.58 -2.83 -2.80
C TYR A 20 1.48 -3.87 -2.57
N HIS A 21 1.47 -4.95 -3.34
CA HIS A 21 0.56 -6.07 -3.10
C HIS A 21 0.95 -6.78 -1.81
N ILE A 22 2.24 -7.10 -1.65
CA ILE A 22 2.76 -7.73 -0.44
C ILE A 22 2.61 -6.78 0.76
N ALA A 23 2.97 -5.50 0.61
CA ALA A 23 2.77 -4.52 1.68
C ALA A 23 1.30 -4.45 2.14
N LYS A 24 0.35 -4.46 1.19
CA LYS A 24 -1.08 -4.44 1.49
C LYS A 24 -1.52 -5.67 2.29
N GLU A 25 -1.13 -6.88 1.88
CA GLU A 25 -1.46 -8.09 2.63
C GLU A 25 -0.90 -8.05 4.06
N LEU A 26 0.32 -7.56 4.22
CA LEU A 26 0.97 -7.44 5.52
C LEU A 26 0.27 -6.41 6.42
N PHE A 27 -0.16 -5.28 5.88
CA PHE A 27 -0.96 -4.31 6.61
C PHE A 27 -2.35 -4.85 6.97
N GLY A 28 -2.97 -5.65 6.09
CA GLY A 28 -4.20 -6.37 6.40
C GLY A 28 -4.05 -7.31 7.59
N LYS A 29 -3.00 -8.14 7.59
CA LYS A 29 -2.67 -9.01 8.73
C LYS A 29 -2.40 -8.23 10.01
N ALA A 30 -1.71 -7.08 9.92
CA ALA A 30 -1.51 -6.21 11.08
C ALA A 30 -2.85 -5.67 11.60
N CYS A 31 -3.77 -5.30 10.71
CA CYS A 31 -5.12 -4.88 11.07
C CYS A 31 -5.90 -6.00 11.79
N ASP A 32 -5.87 -7.22 11.25
CA ASP A 32 -6.55 -8.38 11.83
C ASP A 32 -6.01 -8.74 13.22
N LEU A 33 -4.75 -8.40 13.51
CA LEU A 33 -4.11 -8.55 14.81
C LEU A 33 -4.39 -7.38 15.79
N GLY A 34 -5.27 -6.44 15.42
CA GLY A 34 -5.66 -5.31 16.25
C GLY A 34 -4.68 -4.13 16.23
N LEU A 35 -3.69 -4.12 15.32
CA LEU A 35 -2.82 -2.95 15.14
C LEU A 35 -3.54 -1.93 14.26
N GLN A 36 -4.06 -0.88 14.90
CA GLN A 36 -4.72 0.23 14.22
C GLN A 36 -3.90 0.81 13.05
N PRO A 37 -2.56 1.00 13.16
CA PRO A 37 -1.76 1.44 12.02
C PRO A 37 -1.84 0.50 10.82
N GLY A 38 -1.95 -0.82 11.04
CA GLY A 38 -2.16 -1.80 9.98
C GLY A 38 -3.45 -1.53 9.20
N CYS A 39 -4.55 -1.26 9.90
CA CYS A 39 -5.84 -0.94 9.28
C CYS A 39 -5.79 0.35 8.45
N ASP A 40 -5.12 1.38 8.97
CA ASP A 40 -5.01 2.67 8.29
C ASP A 40 -4.22 2.54 6.98
N PHE A 41 -3.09 1.82 7.01
CA PHE A 41 -2.29 1.56 5.81
C PHE A 41 -2.99 0.61 4.83
N TYR A 42 -3.69 -0.42 5.32
CA TYR A 42 -4.49 -1.32 4.50
C TYR A 42 -5.58 -0.57 3.74
N LYS A 43 -6.35 0.26 4.46
CA LYS A 43 -7.39 1.13 3.87
C LYS A 43 -6.78 2.11 2.87
N LYS A 44 -5.69 2.78 3.23
CA LYS A 44 -4.95 3.69 2.35
C LYS A 44 -4.50 3.02 1.05
N LEU A 45 -4.11 1.75 1.08
CA LEU A 45 -3.70 1.01 -0.13
C LEU A 45 -4.89 0.45 -0.94
N ASN A 46 -6.04 0.21 -0.32
CA ASN A 46 -7.26 -0.19 -1.02
C ASN A 46 -8.01 1.00 -1.64
N GLU A 47 -8.05 2.15 -0.98
CA GLU A 47 -8.68 3.38 -1.50
C GLU A 47 -7.84 4.00 -2.62
N LYS A 48 -6.51 3.84 -2.55
CA LYS A 48 -5.61 4.29 -3.60
C LYS A 48 -5.57 3.27 -4.73
N GLY A 49 -6.56 3.36 -5.63
CA GLY A 49 -6.42 2.90 -7.02
C GLY A 49 -5.29 3.58 -7.82
N PHE A 50 -4.33 4.24 -7.15
CA PHE A 50 -3.37 5.20 -7.69
C PHE A 50 -1.89 4.86 -7.45
N TYR A 51 -1.54 3.93 -6.55
CA TYR A 51 -0.10 3.73 -6.27
C TYR A 51 0.64 3.04 -7.42
N TYR A 52 -0.07 2.19 -8.17
CA TYR A 52 0.44 1.56 -9.39
C TYR A 52 0.65 2.54 -10.56
N SER A 53 0.06 3.74 -10.53
CA SER A 53 0.23 4.74 -11.60
C SER A 53 1.52 5.56 -11.47
N LYS A 54 2.15 5.61 -10.28
CA LYS A 54 3.32 6.48 -10.03
C LYS A 54 4.64 5.92 -10.53
N ASN A 55 4.71 4.63 -10.86
CA ASN A 55 5.95 4.01 -11.34
C ASN A 55 5.96 3.74 -12.85
N ASN A 56 4.92 4.12 -13.61
CA ASN A 56 4.92 3.83 -15.06
C ASN A 56 4.12 4.72 -16.02
N LEU A 57 3.56 5.88 -15.65
CA LEU A 57 2.99 6.76 -16.69
C LEU A 57 2.85 8.23 -16.28
N ALA A 58 3.52 9.11 -17.02
CA ALA A 58 2.97 10.42 -17.34
C ALA A 58 1.76 10.20 -18.27
N SER A 59 0.59 10.78 -17.93
CA SER A 59 -0.70 10.71 -18.65
C SER A 59 -1.58 9.53 -18.20
N SER A 60 -2.71 9.76 -17.56
CA SER A 60 -3.85 10.37 -18.25
C SER A 60 -4.86 10.92 -17.25
N ASN A 61 -5.26 12.17 -17.50
CA ASN A 61 -6.53 12.74 -17.09
C ASN A 61 -7.62 11.68 -16.92
N LYS A 62 -8.20 11.58 -15.72
CA LYS A 62 -9.65 11.37 -15.67
C LYS A 62 -10.27 12.72 -15.33
N PHE A 63 -10.52 13.42 -16.44
CA PHE A 63 -11.40 14.55 -16.56
C PHE A 63 -12.65 14.34 -15.71
N ARG A 64 -13.05 15.39 -15.00
CA ARG A 64 -14.36 15.50 -14.37
C ARG A 64 -15.44 15.38 -15.47
N ALA A 65 -16.36 14.44 -15.33
CA ALA A 65 -17.66 14.37 -16.02
C ALA A 65 -18.51 13.39 -15.20
N THR A 66 -19.68 13.72 -14.66
CA THR A 66 -20.67 14.78 -14.94
C THR A 66 -21.14 15.39 -13.62
#